data_AF-A0A7Y2AIC8-F1
#
_entry.id   AF-A0A7Y2AIC8-F1
#
_cell.length_a   1.000
_cell.length_b   1.000
_cell.length_c   1.000
_cell.angle_alpha   90.00
_cell.angle_beta   90.00
_cell.angle_gamma   90.00
#
_symmetry.space_group_name_H-M   'P 1'
#
loop_
_entity.id
_entity.type
_entity.pdbx_description
1 polymer ?
#
loop_
_entity_poly.entity_id
_entity_poly.type
_entity_poly.pdbx_seq_one_letter_code
_entity_poly.pdbx_strand_id
1 'polypeptide(L)'
;MNFREDSCAPRMAVARTVDQKQHERSRRSLLMMVTWFFAIGIVALMCTTANGQFDVMKLNPALEEPATKKRMESAAKAYSTTRDLANVKDANIARYYYNVYIPTKITQPDAITEVSPLIDDVRTRMVSAQRSQAPGAKTIMGWLYSGLKPIAQGNYNPAARINAILFISRMDIAPADRAKQTPPVPLPYIPTDFFPIYQDEANVDGVRAAALQAIHRYVMYAAPALKDPLKQNLITEMKKLLASDPPEGRSQDAHAYLQRFAVDILANLRGATDPELGKTLISISTETKKHDLIALHSALRIGRMSADLKGNVDKTDDVLGSWSIRAMRSFQYEIARLNAMTRPSPVPRQPRAADANVGVKTDETKPKPPMAMGMDRNEGMDDMGMMQEMMEGSDDMQMDDMSAMMGDGMMMGGVVTVNPQPPEVLLSRRKLNHVLQQLHTGVSGSGEPGLPKTAGGLLAAVEDADKPAVESWLTQMEEVVTALNDTALDTRETYIEALDAQVAMLRDIAGPAAAAKAATEPIVLPGISAPVATTVVDNEVPEGPVLDKSGAPKFPDNVDELAEPE
;
A
#
# COMPACT_ATOMS: atom_id res chain seq x y z
N MET A 1 3.86 -89.89 24.86
CA MET A 1 3.43 -89.74 26.27
C MET A 1 4.49 -88.95 27.02
N ASN A 2 4.09 -87.77 27.50
CA ASN A 2 4.52 -87.03 28.71
C ASN A 2 6.00 -86.67 29.02
N PHE A 3 6.17 -85.34 29.17
CA PHE A 3 6.85 -84.50 30.19
C PHE A 3 8.29 -84.85 30.62
N ARG A 4 9.31 -83.96 30.52
CA ARG A 4 9.56 -82.57 30.99
C ARG A 4 10.16 -82.51 32.42
N GLU A 5 11.39 -82.03 32.51
CA GLU A 5 12.05 -81.26 33.59
C GLU A 5 13.16 -80.45 32.89
N ASP A 6 13.06 -79.13 32.68
CA ASP A 6 13.23 -77.98 33.59
C ASP A 6 14.65 -77.83 34.18
N SER A 7 15.38 -76.81 33.67
CA SER A 7 16.56 -76.23 34.30
C SER A 7 16.48 -74.70 34.28
N CYS A 8 16.52 -74.12 35.47
CA CYS A 8 16.39 -72.69 35.78
C CYS A 8 17.74 -71.96 35.62
N ALA A 9 17.72 -70.73 35.07
CA ALA A 9 18.87 -69.81 35.02
C ALA A 9 18.42 -68.36 35.37
N PRO A 10 19.32 -67.48 35.89
CA PRO A 10 18.95 -66.42 36.83
C PRO A 10 18.56 -65.08 36.17
N ARG A 11 17.53 -64.44 36.75
CA ARG A 11 16.89 -63.19 36.27
C ARG A 11 17.47 -61.87 36.84
N MET A 12 18.73 -61.82 37.31
CA MET A 12 19.23 -60.63 38.03
C MET A 12 20.14 -59.65 37.26
N ALA A 13 20.48 -59.89 35.98
CA ALA A 13 21.40 -59.00 35.25
C ALA A 13 20.72 -57.86 34.46
N VAL A 14 19.41 -57.91 34.22
CA VAL A 14 18.73 -57.00 33.27
C VAL A 14 18.30 -55.67 33.91
N ALA A 15 18.11 -55.61 35.23
CA ALA A 15 17.61 -54.41 35.90
C ALA A 15 18.63 -53.25 35.94
N ARG A 16 19.93 -53.53 36.07
CA ARG A 16 20.97 -52.47 36.17
C ARG A 16 21.28 -51.75 34.85
N THR A 17 21.06 -52.40 33.71
CA THR A 17 21.39 -51.83 32.39
C THR A 17 20.33 -50.86 31.86
N VAL A 18 19.09 -50.96 32.35
CA VAL A 18 17.99 -50.06 31.96
C VAL A 18 18.16 -48.69 32.63
N ASP A 19 18.60 -48.67 33.88
CA ASP A 19 18.75 -47.45 34.68
C ASP A 19 19.90 -46.56 34.17
N GLN A 20 21.02 -47.17 33.74
CA GLN A 20 22.14 -46.41 33.14
C GLN A 20 21.78 -45.74 31.82
N LYS A 21 21.03 -46.43 30.94
CA LYS A 21 20.60 -45.84 29.65
C LYS A 21 19.60 -44.70 29.84
N GLN A 22 18.77 -44.77 30.88
CA GLN A 22 17.82 -43.71 31.20
C GLN A 22 18.53 -42.48 31.78
N HIS A 23 19.55 -42.68 32.63
CA HIS A 23 20.40 -41.60 33.13
C HIS A 23 21.23 -40.91 32.02
N GLU A 24 21.75 -41.65 31.04
CA GLU A 24 22.47 -41.06 29.91
C GLU A 24 21.55 -40.24 28.98
N ARG A 25 20.32 -40.72 28.74
CA ARG A 25 19.31 -39.97 27.97
C ARG A 25 18.90 -38.69 28.69
N SER A 26 18.72 -38.75 30.01
CA SER A 26 18.41 -37.58 30.82
C SER A 26 19.56 -36.55 30.82
N ARG A 27 20.82 -36.99 30.96
CA ARG A 27 21.98 -36.08 30.84
C ARG A 27 22.11 -35.45 29.46
N ARG A 28 21.87 -36.20 28.37
CA ARG A 28 21.89 -35.66 27.00
C ARG A 28 20.75 -34.67 26.76
N SER A 29 19.55 -34.97 27.23
CA SER A 29 18.40 -34.07 27.19
C SER A 29 18.66 -32.77 27.94
N LEU A 30 19.25 -32.85 29.14
CA LEU A 30 19.56 -31.70 29.96
C LEU A 30 20.69 -30.85 29.37
N LEU A 31 21.73 -31.48 28.81
CA LEU A 31 22.79 -30.79 28.06
C LEU A 31 22.23 -30.08 26.83
N MET A 32 21.35 -30.72 26.06
CA MET A 32 20.71 -30.09 24.90
C MET A 32 19.86 -28.88 25.31
N MET A 33 19.06 -28.99 26.38
CA MET A 33 18.28 -27.86 26.89
C MET A 33 19.16 -26.71 27.36
N VAL A 34 20.25 -26.99 28.09
CA VAL A 34 21.20 -25.96 28.52
C VAL A 34 21.85 -25.27 27.32
N THR A 35 22.27 -26.01 26.29
CA THR A 35 22.81 -25.39 25.06
C THR A 35 21.78 -24.55 24.31
N TRP A 36 20.51 -24.97 24.28
CA TRP A 36 19.43 -24.18 23.70
C TRP A 36 19.17 -22.89 24.50
N PHE A 37 19.19 -22.94 25.83
CA PHE A 37 19.07 -21.77 26.68
C PHE A 37 20.24 -20.79 26.51
N PHE A 38 21.47 -21.29 26.38
CA PHE A 38 22.63 -20.46 26.09
C PHE A 38 22.58 -19.87 24.68
N ALA A 39 22.13 -20.62 23.67
CA ALA A 39 21.96 -20.12 22.31
C ALA A 39 20.88 -19.03 22.25
N ILE A 40 19.73 -19.22 22.91
CA ILE A 40 18.68 -18.20 23.02
C ILE A 40 19.17 -16.99 23.83
N GLY A 41 19.94 -17.20 24.89
CA GLY A 41 20.55 -16.12 25.67
C GLY A 41 21.54 -15.29 24.85
N ILE A 42 22.34 -15.92 23.98
CA ILE A 42 23.28 -15.25 23.07
C ILE A 42 22.53 -14.52 21.96
N VAL A 43 21.45 -15.10 21.40
CA VAL A 43 20.60 -14.41 20.41
C VAL A 43 19.88 -13.21 21.03
N ALA A 44 19.35 -13.34 22.25
CA ALA A 44 18.75 -12.23 22.99
C ALA A 44 19.79 -11.14 23.32
N LEU A 45 21.01 -11.54 23.71
CA LEU A 45 22.13 -10.61 23.91
C LEU A 45 22.52 -9.92 22.59
N MET A 46 22.59 -10.64 21.47
CA MET A 46 22.90 -10.07 20.15
C MET A 46 21.79 -9.13 19.64
N CYS A 47 20.52 -9.42 19.91
CA CYS A 47 19.41 -8.50 19.67
C CYS A 47 19.49 -7.25 20.56
N THR A 48 20.03 -7.35 21.78
CA THR A 48 20.27 -6.17 22.63
C THR A 48 21.55 -5.40 22.29
N THR A 49 22.60 -6.05 21.77
CA THR A 49 23.85 -5.39 21.36
C THR A 49 23.82 -4.83 19.94
N ALA A 50 22.84 -5.20 19.12
CA ALA A 50 22.56 -4.54 17.84
C ALA A 50 21.90 -3.15 18.01
N ASN A 51 21.39 -2.84 19.21
CA ASN A 51 21.03 -1.48 19.59
C ASN A 51 22.27 -0.77 20.14
N GLY A 52 23.02 -0.10 19.26
CA GLY A 52 23.98 0.90 19.70
C GLY A 52 23.32 1.87 20.69
N GLN A 53 24.05 2.33 21.71
CA GLN A 53 23.56 3.43 22.55
C GLN A 53 23.31 4.63 21.63
N PHE A 54 22.04 4.94 21.39
CA PHE A 54 21.64 6.12 20.63
C PHE A 54 21.86 7.37 21.48
N ASP A 55 22.31 8.44 20.84
CA ASP A 55 22.43 9.74 21.46
C ASP A 55 21.04 10.25 21.86
N VAL A 56 20.98 10.97 22.97
CA VAL A 56 19.77 11.65 23.45
C VAL A 56 20.15 13.09 23.76
N MET A 57 19.43 14.05 23.17
CA MET A 57 19.66 15.46 23.47
C MET A 57 19.23 15.75 24.92
N LYS A 58 19.99 16.56 25.64
CA LYS A 58 19.65 16.90 27.04
C LYS A 58 18.40 17.77 27.08
N LEU A 59 17.30 17.24 27.59
CA LEU A 59 16.09 17.99 27.89
C LEU A 59 16.17 18.56 29.31
N ASN A 60 15.94 19.86 29.47
CA ASN A 60 15.78 20.44 30.81
C ASN A 60 14.40 20.00 31.37
N PRO A 61 14.33 19.28 32.50
CA PRO A 61 13.07 18.79 33.06
C PRO A 61 12.04 19.90 33.32
N ALA A 62 12.48 21.13 33.62
CA ALA A 62 11.59 22.28 33.82
C ALA A 62 10.73 22.62 32.58
N LEU A 63 11.12 22.13 31.40
CA LEU A 63 10.37 22.31 30.15
C LEU A 63 9.20 21.35 30.00
N GLU A 64 9.20 20.25 30.77
CA GLU A 64 8.11 19.28 30.78
C GLU A 64 7.01 19.66 31.76
N GLU A 65 7.24 20.67 32.61
CA GLU A 65 6.20 21.22 33.47
C GLU A 65 5.00 21.71 32.63
N PRO A 66 3.76 21.30 32.96
CA PRO A 66 2.58 21.60 32.14
C PRO A 66 2.38 23.10 31.86
N ALA A 67 2.71 23.97 32.81
CA ALA A 67 2.62 25.41 32.66
C ALA A 67 3.63 25.95 31.63
N THR A 68 4.88 25.48 31.70
CA THR A 68 5.96 25.86 30.77
C THR A 68 5.67 25.35 29.36
N LYS A 69 5.26 24.08 29.24
CA LYS A 69 4.85 23.48 27.96
C LYS A 69 3.70 24.26 27.31
N LYS A 70 2.63 24.54 28.05
CA LYS A 70 1.47 25.31 27.55
C LYS A 70 1.87 26.73 27.12
N ARG A 71 2.77 27.38 27.86
CA ARG A 71 3.29 28.70 27.48
C ARG A 71 4.07 28.63 26.16
N MET A 72 4.92 27.62 25.99
CA MET A 72 5.67 27.43 24.74
C MET A 72 4.74 27.16 23.56
N GLU A 73 3.76 26.27 23.71
CA GLU A 73 2.77 25.96 22.68
C GLU A 73 1.91 27.17 22.29
N SER A 74 1.53 27.98 23.29
CA SER A 74 0.77 29.22 23.08
C SER A 74 1.60 30.27 22.33
N ALA A 75 2.86 30.48 22.73
CA ALA A 75 3.79 31.36 22.03
C ALA A 75 4.03 30.89 20.59
N ALA A 76 4.22 29.59 20.38
CA ALA A 76 4.40 28.98 19.08
C ALA A 76 3.17 29.16 18.17
N LYS A 77 1.95 29.00 18.74
CA LYS A 77 0.69 29.27 18.05
C LYS A 77 0.59 30.73 17.63
N ALA A 78 0.76 31.65 18.58
CA ALA A 78 0.67 33.09 18.34
C ALA A 78 1.66 33.55 17.27
N TYR A 79 2.89 33.05 17.31
CA TYR A 79 3.92 33.36 16.31
C TYR A 79 3.55 32.81 14.91
N SER A 80 2.92 31.64 14.83
CA SER A 80 2.51 31.02 13.55
C SER A 80 1.31 31.68 12.88
N THR A 81 0.44 32.36 13.64
CA THR A 81 -0.82 32.93 13.13
C THR A 81 -0.82 34.46 13.05
N THR A 82 0.17 35.14 13.63
CA THR A 82 0.19 36.60 13.63
C THR A 82 0.35 37.15 12.21
N ARG A 83 -0.28 38.31 11.97
CA ARG A 83 -0.04 39.14 10.77
C ARG A 83 1.04 40.20 11.00
N ASP A 84 1.43 40.43 12.25
CA ASP A 84 2.47 41.37 12.64
C ASP A 84 3.39 40.75 13.70
N LEU A 85 4.66 40.55 13.34
CA LEU A 85 5.66 39.97 14.22
C LEU A 85 6.09 40.92 15.35
N ALA A 86 5.93 42.23 15.18
CA ALA A 86 6.32 43.20 16.21
C ALA A 86 5.47 43.07 17.49
N ASN A 87 4.24 42.57 17.37
CA ASN A 87 3.31 42.41 18.48
C ASN A 87 3.45 41.07 19.22
N VAL A 88 4.35 40.18 18.78
CA VAL A 88 4.54 38.88 19.43
C VAL A 88 5.54 38.99 20.58
N LYS A 89 5.00 39.21 21.79
CA LYS A 89 5.79 39.38 23.03
C LYS A 89 6.71 38.19 23.34
N ASP A 90 6.28 36.96 23.03
CA ASP A 90 7.01 35.73 23.37
C ASP A 90 7.72 35.09 22.16
N ALA A 91 8.20 35.89 21.19
CA ALA A 91 8.87 35.39 19.99
C ALA A 91 10.10 34.50 20.29
N ASN A 92 10.88 34.82 21.34
CA ASN A 92 12.02 33.99 21.76
C ASN A 92 11.59 32.64 22.33
N ILE A 93 10.41 32.57 22.97
CA ILE A 93 9.86 31.31 23.47
C ILE A 93 9.38 30.46 22.31
N ALA A 94 8.73 31.07 21.31
CA ALA A 94 8.38 30.37 20.07
C ALA A 94 9.62 29.83 19.35
N ARG A 95 10.69 30.63 19.26
CA ARG A 95 11.99 30.18 18.73
C ARG A 95 12.51 28.96 19.49
N TYR A 96 12.53 29.04 20.82
CA TYR A 96 13.01 27.96 21.66
C TYR A 96 12.17 26.68 21.49
N TYR A 97 10.85 26.82 21.39
CA TYR A 97 9.94 25.71 21.14
C TYR A 97 10.31 24.96 19.85
N TYR A 98 10.38 25.68 18.73
CA TYR A 98 10.64 25.08 17.42
C TYR A 98 12.09 24.63 17.22
N ASN A 99 13.07 25.35 17.77
CA ASN A 99 14.49 25.09 17.54
C ASN A 99 15.13 24.14 18.55
N VAL A 100 14.59 24.05 19.78
CA VAL A 100 15.21 23.31 20.89
C VAL A 100 14.26 22.27 21.46
N TYR A 101 13.09 22.67 21.94
CA TYR A 101 12.18 21.76 22.65
C TYR A 101 11.71 20.60 21.76
N ILE A 102 11.16 20.89 20.57
CA ILE A 102 10.67 19.87 19.64
C ILE A 102 11.78 18.89 19.24
N PRO A 103 12.94 19.33 18.70
CA PRO A 103 14.06 18.45 18.41
C PRO A 103 14.49 17.61 19.62
N THR A 104 14.60 18.21 20.79
CA THR A 104 15.07 17.49 21.98
C THR A 104 14.07 16.43 22.42
N LYS A 105 12.77 16.75 22.43
CA LYS A 105 11.72 15.82 22.88
C LYS A 105 11.64 14.58 21.99
N ILE A 106 11.77 14.72 20.67
CA ILE A 106 11.70 13.55 19.78
C ILE A 106 12.87 12.58 19.92
N THR A 107 13.98 13.01 20.55
CA THR A 107 15.12 12.13 20.83
C THR A 107 14.99 11.39 22.16
N GLN A 108 14.02 11.74 23.01
CA GLN A 108 13.86 11.10 24.31
C GLN A 108 13.31 9.68 24.17
N PRO A 109 13.77 8.72 25.00
CA PRO A 109 13.34 7.32 24.92
C PRO A 109 11.87 7.11 25.32
N ASP A 110 11.33 7.95 26.19
CA ASP A 110 9.93 7.94 26.63
C ASP A 110 8.98 8.52 25.57
N ALA A 111 9.50 9.33 24.64
CA ALA A 111 8.69 10.05 23.67
C ALA A 111 8.28 9.21 22.45
N ILE A 112 8.72 7.96 22.30
CA ILE A 112 8.53 7.16 21.06
C ILE A 112 7.06 7.11 20.61
N THR A 113 6.11 7.00 21.54
CA THR A 113 4.67 6.99 21.23
C THR A 113 4.08 8.38 20.99
N GLU A 114 4.74 9.43 21.50
CA GLU A 114 4.30 10.82 21.41
C GLU A 114 4.95 11.59 20.25
N VAL A 115 6.04 11.06 19.66
CA VAL A 115 6.80 11.71 18.60
C VAL A 115 5.92 12.02 17.40
N SER A 116 5.17 11.04 16.88
CA SER A 116 4.37 11.23 15.67
C SER A 116 3.27 12.28 15.87
N PRO A 117 2.42 12.22 16.93
CA PRO A 117 1.45 13.28 17.21
C PRO A 117 2.07 14.67 17.39
N LEU A 118 3.20 14.76 18.09
CA LEU A 118 3.90 16.03 18.32
C LEU A 118 4.38 16.65 17.01
N ILE A 119 5.02 15.84 16.16
CA ILE A 119 5.53 16.26 14.86
C ILE A 119 4.39 16.60 13.90
N ASP A 120 3.27 15.89 13.96
CA ASP A 120 2.08 16.17 13.15
C ASP A 120 1.40 17.50 13.54
N ASP A 121 1.29 17.84 14.83
CA ASP A 121 0.77 19.15 15.28
C ASP A 121 1.69 20.28 14.79
N VAL A 122 3.01 20.14 15.00
CA VAL A 122 4.00 21.12 14.56
C VAL A 122 3.95 21.29 13.03
N ARG A 123 3.81 20.19 12.27
CA ARG A 123 3.69 20.21 10.81
C ARG A 123 2.44 20.96 10.38
N THR A 124 1.30 20.65 10.99
CA THR A 124 0.02 21.26 10.66
C THR A 124 0.07 22.78 10.87
N ARG A 125 0.66 23.23 11.98
CA ARG A 125 0.86 24.66 12.25
C ARG A 125 1.79 25.32 11.25
N MET A 126 2.92 24.69 10.91
CA MET A 126 3.86 25.21 9.92
C MET A 126 3.21 25.34 8.54
N VAL A 127 2.52 24.30 8.06
CA VAL A 127 1.84 24.30 6.77
C VAL A 127 0.72 25.35 6.75
N SER A 128 -0.05 25.48 7.83
CA SER A 128 -1.07 26.52 7.97
C SER A 128 -0.46 27.91 7.87
N ALA A 129 0.65 28.17 8.58
CA ALA A 129 1.37 29.44 8.54
C ALA A 129 1.91 29.77 7.13
N GLN A 130 2.42 28.76 6.40
CA GLN A 130 2.84 28.95 5.01
C GLN A 130 1.66 29.25 4.09
N ARG A 131 0.55 28.51 4.21
CA ARG A 131 -0.66 28.70 3.39
C ARG A 131 -1.28 30.09 3.63
N SER A 132 -1.31 30.55 4.87
CA SER A 132 -1.80 31.88 5.23
C SER A 132 -0.80 33.00 4.95
N GLN A 133 0.38 32.69 4.41
CA GLN A 133 1.48 33.63 4.19
C GLN A 133 1.82 34.45 5.44
N ALA A 134 1.80 33.79 6.61
CA ALA A 134 2.15 34.44 7.87
C ALA A 134 3.61 34.95 7.80
N PRO A 135 3.91 36.20 8.23
CA PRO A 135 5.27 36.74 8.13
C PRO A 135 6.33 35.89 8.84
N GLY A 136 5.94 35.19 9.91
CA GLY A 136 6.81 34.29 10.68
C GLY A 136 7.08 32.93 10.04
N ALA A 137 6.37 32.54 8.97
CA ALA A 137 6.42 31.18 8.42
C ALA A 137 7.84 30.76 7.99
N LYS A 138 8.56 31.63 7.27
CA LYS A 138 9.95 31.38 6.85
C LYS A 138 10.90 31.22 8.05
N THR A 139 10.68 32.01 9.10
CA THR A 139 11.48 31.96 10.33
C THR A 139 11.25 30.66 11.09
N ILE A 140 9.99 30.22 11.22
CA ILE A 140 9.63 28.94 11.84
C ILE A 140 10.31 27.77 11.11
N MET A 141 10.24 27.75 9.78
CA MET A 141 10.93 26.73 8.98
C MET A 141 12.44 26.73 9.23
N GLY A 142 13.07 27.90 9.26
CA GLY A 142 14.50 28.02 9.55
C GLY A 142 14.88 27.46 10.93
N TRP A 143 14.07 27.74 11.96
CA TRP A 143 14.26 27.21 13.30
C TRP A 143 14.10 25.69 13.36
N LEU A 144 13.04 25.15 12.75
CA LEU A 144 12.78 23.72 12.70
C LEU A 144 13.87 22.99 11.93
N TYR A 145 14.27 23.50 10.75
CA TYR A 145 15.34 22.89 9.97
C TYR A 145 16.66 22.86 10.74
N SER A 146 17.04 23.98 11.37
CA SER A 146 18.25 24.06 12.19
C SER A 146 18.23 23.08 13.37
N GLY A 147 17.07 22.81 13.97
CA GLY A 147 16.94 21.90 15.11
C GLY A 147 16.87 20.42 14.70
N LEU A 148 16.16 20.12 13.60
CA LEU A 148 15.92 18.74 13.15
C LEU A 148 17.06 18.17 12.30
N LYS A 149 17.84 19.01 11.59
CA LYS A 149 18.95 18.54 10.75
C LYS A 149 20.00 17.72 11.53
N PRO A 150 20.49 18.16 12.71
CA PRO A 150 21.43 17.36 13.50
C PRO A 150 20.85 16.00 13.92
N ILE A 151 19.53 15.91 14.12
CA ILE A 151 18.87 14.66 14.46
C ILE A 151 18.86 13.71 13.27
N ALA A 152 18.48 14.20 12.09
CA ALA A 152 18.49 13.40 10.87
C ALA A 152 19.88 12.79 10.58
N GLN A 153 20.94 13.60 10.76
CA GLN A 153 22.32 13.23 10.42
C GLN A 153 23.09 12.52 11.54
N GLY A 154 22.65 12.64 12.79
CA GLY A 154 23.35 12.09 13.96
C GLY A 154 22.99 10.65 14.32
N ASN A 155 23.62 10.13 15.37
CA ASN A 155 23.40 8.78 15.90
C ASN A 155 22.22 8.74 16.91
N TYR A 156 21.04 9.19 16.49
CA TYR A 156 19.83 9.17 17.31
C TYR A 156 18.98 7.92 17.02
N ASN A 157 17.98 7.67 17.89
CA ASN A 157 17.02 6.58 17.67
C ASN A 157 16.41 6.67 16.25
N PRO A 158 16.31 5.57 15.49
CA PRO A 158 15.77 5.55 14.13
C PRO A 158 14.41 6.23 13.99
N ALA A 159 13.52 6.10 14.98
CA ALA A 159 12.22 6.76 14.96
C ALA A 159 12.35 8.30 14.95
N ALA A 160 13.27 8.85 15.73
CA ALA A 160 13.55 10.29 15.75
C ALA A 160 14.16 10.76 14.43
N ARG A 161 15.13 10.00 13.89
CA ARG A 161 15.80 10.29 12.61
C ARG A 161 14.81 10.29 11.45
N ILE A 162 13.96 9.26 11.36
CA ILE A 162 12.94 9.13 10.31
C ILE A 162 11.97 10.32 10.37
N ASN A 163 11.45 10.65 11.55
CA ASN A 163 10.54 11.79 11.72
C ASN A 163 11.21 13.12 11.32
N ALA A 164 12.46 13.35 11.72
CA ALA A 164 13.21 14.53 11.33
C ALA A 164 13.39 14.64 9.81
N ILE A 165 13.79 13.54 9.14
CA ILE A 165 13.94 13.48 7.68
C ILE A 165 12.62 13.76 6.98
N LEU A 166 11.55 13.06 7.34
CA LEU A 166 10.23 13.21 6.72
C LEU A 166 9.67 14.62 6.93
N PHE A 167 9.89 15.21 8.10
CA PHE A 167 9.46 16.57 8.39
C PHE A 167 10.20 17.59 7.51
N ILE A 168 11.54 17.55 7.50
CA ILE A 168 12.35 18.44 6.65
C ILE A 168 12.01 18.25 5.17
N SER A 169 11.77 17.02 4.72
CA SER A 169 11.46 16.74 3.31
C SER A 169 10.18 17.42 2.82
N ARG A 170 9.24 17.73 3.72
CA ARG A 170 7.96 18.37 3.42
C ARG A 170 7.99 19.88 3.57
N MET A 171 9.10 20.46 4.00
CA MET A 171 9.26 21.89 4.01
C MET A 171 9.50 22.42 2.59
N ASP A 172 8.90 23.57 2.30
CA ASP A 172 8.92 24.19 0.98
C ASP A 172 9.32 25.66 1.10
N ILE A 173 10.20 26.14 0.22
CA ILE A 173 10.52 27.57 0.12
C ILE A 173 9.30 28.35 -0.39
N ALA A 174 8.54 27.75 -1.29
CA ALA A 174 7.27 28.25 -1.77
C ALA A 174 6.21 27.13 -1.69
N PRO A 175 5.09 27.34 -0.96
CA PRO A 175 4.04 26.34 -0.90
C PRO A 175 3.37 26.18 -2.27
N ALA A 176 2.63 25.08 -2.46
CA ALA A 176 1.82 24.88 -3.65
C ALA A 176 0.75 25.99 -3.76
N ASP A 177 0.56 26.53 -4.96
CA ASP A 177 -0.50 27.49 -5.27
C ASP A 177 -1.53 26.77 -6.15
N ARG A 178 -2.64 26.34 -5.54
CA ARG A 178 -3.72 25.63 -6.25
C ARG A 178 -4.38 26.52 -7.30
N ALA A 179 -4.51 27.83 -7.03
CA ALA A 179 -5.17 28.75 -7.96
C ALA A 179 -4.35 28.98 -9.23
N LYS A 180 -3.01 28.99 -9.11
CA LYS A 180 -2.09 29.12 -10.24
C LYS A 180 -1.58 27.79 -10.79
N GLN A 181 -2.05 26.67 -10.25
CA GLN A 181 -1.58 25.33 -10.57
C GLN A 181 -0.04 25.19 -10.48
N THR A 182 0.60 25.94 -9.58
CA THR A 182 2.05 25.83 -9.41
C THR A 182 2.40 24.84 -8.31
N PRO A 183 3.24 23.83 -8.60
CA PRO A 183 3.66 22.85 -7.60
C PRO A 183 4.49 23.51 -6.48
N PRO A 184 4.62 22.86 -5.32
CA PRO A 184 5.48 23.36 -4.25
C PRO A 184 6.95 23.34 -4.67
N VAL A 185 7.74 24.27 -4.13
CA VAL A 185 9.19 24.33 -4.34
C VAL A 185 9.89 23.81 -3.08
N PRO A 186 10.44 22.59 -3.10
CA PRO A 186 11.09 21.98 -1.94
C PRO A 186 12.39 22.69 -1.56
N LEU A 187 12.86 22.47 -0.33
CA LEU A 187 14.13 23.02 0.13
C LEU A 187 15.33 22.52 -0.71
N PRO A 188 16.23 23.41 -1.18
CA PRO A 188 17.29 23.09 -2.14
C PRO A 188 18.40 22.21 -1.57
N TYR A 189 18.54 22.17 -0.25
CA TYR A 189 19.57 21.38 0.44
C TYR A 189 19.16 19.93 0.70
N ILE A 190 17.89 19.55 0.46
CA ILE A 190 17.40 18.17 0.66
C ILE A 190 18.32 17.12 0.00
N PRO A 191 18.68 17.23 -1.30
CA PRO A 191 19.57 16.25 -1.92
C PRO A 191 20.95 16.21 -1.28
N THR A 192 21.51 17.37 -0.90
CA THR A 192 22.86 17.44 -0.31
C THR A 192 22.89 16.85 1.10
N ASP A 193 21.84 17.06 1.89
CA ASP A 193 21.79 16.62 3.28
C ASP A 193 21.41 15.14 3.42
N PHE A 194 20.56 14.61 2.54
CA PHE A 194 19.98 13.28 2.69
C PHE A 194 20.58 12.22 1.77
N PHE A 195 21.25 12.60 0.68
CA PHE A 195 21.93 11.62 -0.15
C PHE A 195 23.04 10.86 0.61
N PRO A 196 23.88 11.51 1.45
CA PRO A 196 24.85 10.78 2.27
C PRO A 196 24.20 9.78 3.25
N ILE A 197 23.03 10.13 3.82
CA ILE A 197 22.29 9.24 4.73
C ILE A 197 21.83 7.98 4.00
N TYR A 198 21.35 8.13 2.76
CA TYR A 198 20.92 7.02 1.93
C TYR A 198 22.09 6.11 1.49
N GLN A 199 23.22 6.71 1.11
CA GLN A 199 24.41 5.98 0.63
C GLN A 199 25.10 5.18 1.73
N ASP A 200 25.07 5.67 2.96
CA ASP A 200 25.71 5.01 4.09
C ASP A 200 24.95 3.72 4.48
N GLU A 201 25.55 2.58 4.14
CA GLU A 201 25.02 1.24 4.42
C GLU A 201 25.03 0.90 5.91
N ALA A 202 25.76 1.65 6.76
CA ALA A 202 25.71 1.48 8.22
C ALA A 202 24.42 2.05 8.83
N ASN A 203 23.67 2.89 8.10
CA ASN A 203 22.39 3.38 8.57
C ASN A 203 21.31 2.29 8.53
N VAL A 204 20.46 2.28 9.57
CA VAL A 204 19.28 1.42 9.64
C VAL A 204 18.41 1.61 8.40
N ASP A 205 17.88 0.52 7.88
CA ASP A 205 17.19 0.49 6.59
C ASP A 205 16.04 1.51 6.48
N GLY A 206 15.23 1.63 7.54
CA GLY A 206 14.15 2.61 7.61
C GLY A 206 14.61 4.07 7.50
N VAL A 207 15.81 4.40 8.01
CA VAL A 207 16.39 5.74 7.90
C VAL A 207 16.83 6.00 6.45
N ARG A 208 17.46 5.01 5.80
CA ARG A 208 17.85 5.09 4.39
C ARG A 208 16.62 5.23 3.48
N ALA A 209 15.55 4.48 3.78
CA ALA A 209 14.27 4.57 3.09
C ALA A 209 13.63 5.97 3.21
N ALA A 210 13.62 6.56 4.41
CA ALA A 210 13.12 7.91 4.63
C ALA A 210 13.95 8.96 3.86
N ALA A 211 15.28 8.82 3.83
CA ALA A 211 16.17 9.67 3.05
C ALA A 211 15.89 9.57 1.54
N LEU A 212 15.70 8.34 1.02
CA LEU A 212 15.34 8.12 -0.37
C LEU A 212 13.99 8.75 -0.72
N GLN A 213 12.98 8.61 0.15
CA GLN A 213 11.67 9.24 -0.03
C GLN A 213 11.78 10.76 -0.10
N ALA A 214 12.63 11.36 0.74
CA ALA A 214 12.86 12.80 0.73
C ALA A 214 13.53 13.27 -0.58
N ILE A 215 14.52 12.53 -1.07
CA ILE A 215 15.18 12.77 -2.36
C ILE A 215 14.18 12.62 -3.51
N HIS A 216 13.35 11.58 -3.48
CA HIS A 216 12.31 11.34 -4.47
C HIS A 216 11.35 12.52 -4.58
N ARG A 217 10.83 13.03 -3.46
CA ARG A 217 9.97 14.23 -3.45
C ARG A 217 10.69 15.43 -4.05
N TYR A 218 11.94 15.67 -3.67
CA TYR A 218 12.71 16.77 -4.23
C TYR A 218 12.82 16.68 -5.74
N VAL A 219 13.20 15.51 -6.26
CA VAL A 219 13.37 15.28 -7.69
C VAL A 219 12.05 15.46 -8.44
N MET A 220 10.91 15.01 -7.90
CA MET A 220 9.60 15.20 -8.52
C MET A 220 9.25 16.68 -8.78
N TYR A 221 9.65 17.60 -7.90
CA TYR A 221 9.26 19.01 -8.00
C TYR A 221 10.38 19.94 -8.46
N ALA A 222 11.65 19.53 -8.30
CA ALA A 222 12.81 20.39 -8.51
C ALA A 222 13.97 19.69 -9.24
N ALA A 223 13.70 18.63 -10.02
CA ALA A 223 14.70 17.95 -10.86
C ALA A 223 15.60 18.90 -11.68
N PRO A 224 15.07 19.94 -12.37
CA PRO A 224 15.90 20.87 -13.14
C PRO A 224 16.89 21.69 -12.30
N ALA A 225 16.67 21.82 -10.99
CA ALA A 225 17.54 22.57 -10.08
C ALA A 225 18.72 21.73 -9.56
N LEU A 226 18.76 20.42 -9.84
CA LEU A 226 19.82 19.53 -9.35
C LEU A 226 21.11 19.70 -10.16
N LYS A 227 22.24 19.93 -9.49
CA LYS A 227 23.56 20.13 -10.11
C LYS A 227 24.19 18.83 -10.58
N ASP A 228 24.97 18.89 -11.66
CA ASP A 228 25.50 17.73 -12.39
C ASP A 228 26.27 16.67 -11.58
N PRO A 229 27.22 17.00 -10.66
CA PRO A 229 27.93 15.93 -9.95
C PRO A 229 27.00 15.13 -9.03
N LEU A 230 26.06 15.80 -8.34
CA LEU A 230 25.08 15.13 -7.48
C LEU A 230 24.04 14.37 -8.31
N LYS A 231 23.61 14.96 -9.43
CA LYS A 231 22.67 14.33 -10.37
C LYS A 231 23.21 13.00 -10.90
N GLN A 232 24.45 12.95 -11.39
CA GLN A 232 25.03 11.71 -11.93
C GLN A 232 25.27 10.64 -10.87
N ASN A 233 25.69 11.04 -9.66
CA ASN A 233 25.82 10.11 -8.54
C ASN A 233 24.47 9.51 -8.16
N LEU A 234 23.42 10.34 -8.05
CA LEU A 234 22.07 9.88 -7.75
C LEU A 234 21.54 8.91 -8.81
N ILE A 235 21.74 9.22 -10.09
CA ILE A 235 21.40 8.29 -11.17
C ILE A 235 22.09 6.94 -11.00
N THR A 236 23.39 6.95 -10.71
CA THR A 236 24.19 5.72 -10.57
C THR A 236 23.66 4.86 -9.44
N GLU A 237 23.38 5.45 -8.28
CA GLU A 237 22.80 4.74 -7.14
C GLU A 237 21.38 4.21 -7.43
N MET A 238 20.55 4.97 -8.15
CA MET A 238 19.20 4.50 -8.51
C MET A 238 19.25 3.33 -9.50
N LYS A 239 20.19 3.35 -10.47
CA LYS A 239 20.44 2.17 -11.33
C LYS A 239 20.89 0.97 -10.50
N LYS A 240 21.77 1.17 -9.52
CA LYS A 240 22.22 0.11 -8.58
C LYS A 240 21.04 -0.48 -7.79
N LEU A 241 20.19 0.38 -7.20
CA LEU A 241 19.01 -0.06 -6.45
C LEU A 241 18.01 -0.84 -7.31
N LEU A 242 17.82 -0.42 -8.56
CA LEU A 242 16.91 -1.08 -9.48
C LEU A 242 17.39 -2.47 -9.91
N ALA A 243 18.72 -2.66 -9.97
CA ALA A 243 19.34 -3.93 -10.34
C ALA A 243 19.62 -4.87 -9.15
N SER A 244 19.68 -4.35 -7.92
CA SER A 244 20.04 -5.14 -6.74
C SER A 244 18.92 -6.07 -6.27
N ASP A 245 19.32 -7.14 -5.57
CA ASP A 245 18.42 -7.96 -4.76
C ASP A 245 18.10 -7.29 -3.41
N PRO A 246 17.03 -7.74 -2.70
CA PRO A 246 16.75 -7.29 -1.34
C PRO A 246 17.97 -7.53 -0.41
N PRO A 247 18.44 -6.49 0.29
CA PRO A 247 19.48 -6.69 1.30
C PRO A 247 18.96 -7.53 2.47
N GLU A 248 19.87 -8.07 3.27
CA GLU A 248 19.54 -8.90 4.43
C GLU A 248 18.55 -8.18 5.37
N GLY A 249 17.50 -8.90 5.78
CA GLY A 249 16.44 -8.38 6.65
C GLY A 249 15.37 -7.53 5.94
N ARG A 250 15.53 -7.17 4.66
CA ARG A 250 14.49 -6.46 3.88
C ARG A 250 13.64 -7.46 3.11
N SER A 251 12.30 -7.36 3.23
CA SER A 251 11.38 -8.16 2.42
C SER A 251 11.41 -7.76 0.95
N GLN A 252 10.98 -8.66 0.06
CA GLN A 252 10.83 -8.36 -1.37
C GLN A 252 9.87 -7.19 -1.60
N ASP A 253 8.74 -7.14 -0.88
CA ASP A 253 7.75 -6.08 -0.97
C ASP A 253 8.35 -4.71 -0.60
N ALA A 254 9.09 -4.65 0.51
CA ALA A 254 9.76 -3.43 0.96
C ALA A 254 10.85 -3.01 -0.03
N HIS A 255 11.59 -3.97 -0.60
CA HIS A 255 12.59 -3.67 -1.63
C HIS A 255 11.94 -3.12 -2.91
N ALA A 256 10.88 -3.76 -3.41
CA ALA A 256 10.12 -3.31 -4.57
C ALA A 256 9.53 -1.91 -4.34
N TYR A 257 9.07 -1.61 -3.12
CA TYR A 257 8.61 -0.26 -2.75
C TYR A 257 9.70 0.80 -2.93
N LEU A 258 10.93 0.52 -2.51
CA LEU A 258 12.05 1.44 -2.71
C LEU A 258 12.49 1.53 -4.17
N GLN A 259 12.44 0.43 -4.92
CA GLN A 259 12.75 0.42 -6.36
C GLN A 259 11.81 1.33 -7.15
N ARG A 260 10.55 1.51 -6.74
CA ARG A 260 9.63 2.46 -7.39
C ARG A 260 10.15 3.90 -7.31
N PHE A 261 10.71 4.30 -6.17
CA PHE A 261 11.34 5.60 -6.04
C PHE A 261 12.55 5.73 -6.97
N ALA A 262 13.32 4.66 -7.17
CA ALA A 262 14.43 4.67 -8.13
C ALA A 262 13.94 4.90 -9.57
N VAL A 263 12.87 4.21 -9.99
CA VAL A 263 12.24 4.41 -11.31
C VAL A 263 11.79 5.87 -11.48
N ASP A 264 11.08 6.41 -10.50
CA ASP A 264 10.56 7.78 -10.56
C ASP A 264 11.69 8.82 -10.54
N ILE A 265 12.73 8.63 -9.73
CA ILE A 265 13.90 9.51 -9.70
C ILE A 265 14.61 9.50 -11.06
N LEU A 266 14.91 8.31 -11.60
CA LEU A 266 15.61 8.18 -12.88
C LEU A 266 14.84 8.88 -14.00
N ALA A 267 13.53 8.63 -14.07
CA ALA A 267 12.70 9.18 -15.13
C ALA A 267 12.49 10.69 -15.02
N ASN A 268 12.51 11.27 -13.80
CA ASN A 268 12.42 12.73 -13.62
C ASN A 268 13.78 13.44 -13.86
N LEU A 269 14.91 12.78 -13.57
CA LEU A 269 16.24 13.40 -13.73
C LEU A 269 16.74 13.40 -15.17
N ARG A 270 16.40 12.38 -15.97
CA ARG A 270 16.96 12.21 -17.31
C ARG A 270 16.07 12.71 -18.44
N GLY A 271 14.83 13.08 -18.16
CA GLY A 271 13.87 13.48 -19.20
C GLY A 271 13.54 12.33 -20.16
N ALA A 272 12.77 12.60 -21.21
CA ALA A 272 12.30 11.62 -22.20
C ALA A 272 13.37 11.22 -23.24
N THR A 273 14.62 11.01 -22.80
CA THR A 273 15.76 10.57 -23.65
C THR A 273 16.71 9.60 -22.91
N ASP A 274 16.21 8.46 -22.40
CA ASP A 274 17.04 7.35 -21.87
C ASP A 274 16.52 5.97 -22.36
N PRO A 275 16.96 5.50 -23.54
CA PRO A 275 16.64 4.19 -24.06
C PRO A 275 17.04 3.02 -23.15
N GLU A 276 18.12 3.15 -22.38
CA GLU A 276 18.57 2.10 -21.46
C GLU A 276 17.58 1.92 -20.31
N LEU A 277 17.07 3.03 -19.78
CA LEU A 277 16.01 2.99 -18.77
C LEU A 277 14.76 2.31 -19.35
N GLY A 278 14.34 2.70 -20.55
CA GLY A 278 13.21 2.07 -21.24
C GLY A 278 13.34 0.53 -21.34
N LYS A 279 14.50 0.04 -21.81
CA LYS A 279 14.81 -1.40 -21.85
C LYS A 279 14.79 -2.06 -20.48
N THR A 280 15.34 -1.39 -19.47
CA THR A 280 15.35 -1.88 -18.09
C THR A 280 13.93 -2.02 -17.55
N LEU A 281 13.05 -1.04 -17.79
CA LEU A 281 11.66 -1.09 -17.34
C LEU A 281 10.85 -2.16 -18.09
N ILE A 282 11.11 -2.37 -19.38
CA ILE A 282 10.51 -3.49 -20.14
C ILE A 282 10.96 -4.82 -19.52
N SER A 283 12.26 -5.00 -19.27
CA SER A 283 12.78 -6.21 -18.63
C SER A 283 12.12 -6.48 -17.27
N ILE A 284 12.01 -5.46 -16.42
CA ILE A 284 11.42 -5.60 -15.08
C ILE A 284 9.91 -5.90 -15.16
N SER A 285 9.19 -5.26 -16.07
CA SER A 285 7.74 -5.44 -16.20
C SER A 285 7.35 -6.80 -16.81
N THR A 286 8.21 -7.35 -17.67
CA THR A 286 7.99 -8.66 -18.33
C THR A 286 8.56 -9.84 -17.55
N GLU A 287 9.48 -9.61 -16.61
CA GLU A 287 10.03 -10.66 -15.78
C GLU A 287 8.99 -11.14 -14.75
N THR A 288 8.53 -12.36 -14.93
CA THR A 288 7.47 -13.01 -14.15
C THR A 288 7.82 -13.26 -12.69
N LYS A 289 9.12 -13.33 -12.37
CA LYS A 289 9.64 -13.49 -10.99
C LYS A 289 9.76 -12.17 -10.24
N LYS A 290 9.74 -11.03 -10.93
CA LYS A 290 9.78 -9.72 -10.28
C LYS A 290 8.45 -9.45 -9.59
N HIS A 291 8.55 -8.86 -8.41
CA HIS A 291 7.39 -8.51 -7.59
C HIS A 291 6.46 -7.56 -8.35
N ASP A 292 5.15 -7.84 -8.34
CA ASP A 292 4.15 -7.10 -9.13
C ASP A 292 4.18 -5.60 -8.90
N LEU A 293 4.39 -5.17 -7.65
CA LEU A 293 4.49 -3.75 -7.29
C LEU A 293 5.55 -2.97 -8.10
N ILE A 294 6.72 -3.55 -8.40
CA ILE A 294 7.73 -2.88 -9.24
C ILE A 294 7.51 -3.15 -10.73
N ALA A 295 7.03 -4.35 -11.09
CA ALA A 295 6.75 -4.71 -12.48
C ALA A 295 5.63 -3.84 -13.08
N LEU A 296 4.51 -3.69 -12.38
CA LEU A 296 3.38 -2.86 -12.80
C LEU A 296 3.71 -1.36 -12.77
N HIS A 297 4.50 -0.91 -11.78
CA HIS A 297 4.98 0.48 -11.74
C HIS A 297 5.90 0.79 -12.92
N SER A 298 6.75 -0.17 -13.32
CA SER A 298 7.61 -0.06 -14.50
C SER A 298 6.79 -0.03 -15.79
N ALA A 299 5.77 -0.90 -15.92
CA ALA A 299 4.83 -0.89 -17.03
C ALA A 299 4.10 0.46 -17.15
N LEU A 300 3.56 0.97 -16.04
CA LEU A 300 2.92 2.29 -16.00
C LEU A 300 3.86 3.40 -16.48
N ARG A 301 5.14 3.36 -16.06
CA ARG A 301 6.10 4.41 -16.40
C ARG A 301 6.46 4.44 -17.89
N ILE A 302 6.51 3.27 -18.54
CA ILE A 302 6.70 3.13 -19.99
C ILE A 302 5.68 3.96 -20.79
N GLY A 303 4.45 4.11 -20.28
CA GLY A 303 3.39 4.91 -20.89
C GLY A 303 3.80 6.35 -21.26
N ARG A 304 4.78 6.91 -20.54
CA ARG A 304 5.29 8.29 -20.73
C ARG A 304 6.63 8.34 -21.47
N MET A 305 7.13 7.23 -21.99
CA MET A 305 8.49 7.07 -22.53
C MET A 305 8.53 6.64 -24.01
N SER A 306 7.49 6.93 -24.80
CA SER A 306 7.39 6.45 -26.18
C SER A 306 8.57 6.81 -27.07
N ALA A 307 9.12 8.02 -26.91
CA ALA A 307 10.29 8.46 -27.67
C ALA A 307 11.56 7.64 -27.32
N ASP A 308 11.72 7.25 -26.06
CA ASP A 308 12.86 6.45 -25.56
C ASP A 308 12.83 5.01 -26.08
N LEU A 309 11.62 4.50 -26.22
CA LEU A 309 11.35 3.10 -26.55
C LEU A 309 11.36 2.82 -28.05
N LYS A 310 11.30 3.86 -28.88
CA LYS A 310 11.25 3.69 -30.34
C LYS A 310 12.46 2.93 -30.86
N GLY A 311 12.21 1.79 -31.53
CA GLY A 311 13.24 0.89 -32.05
C GLY A 311 14.02 0.11 -30.98
N ASN A 312 13.57 0.14 -29.72
CA ASN A 312 14.21 -0.52 -28.57
C ASN A 312 13.35 -1.60 -27.92
N VAL A 313 12.20 -1.93 -28.53
CA VAL A 313 11.33 -3.04 -28.14
C VAL A 313 11.70 -4.24 -28.99
N ASP A 314 12.40 -5.21 -28.41
CA ASP A 314 12.94 -6.35 -29.19
C ASP A 314 11.82 -7.30 -29.67
N LYS A 315 10.78 -7.50 -28.85
CA LYS A 315 9.66 -8.42 -29.14
C LYS A 315 8.36 -7.94 -28.51
N THR A 316 7.53 -7.28 -29.30
CA THR A 316 6.25 -6.73 -28.86
C THR A 316 5.33 -7.80 -28.28
N ASP A 317 5.21 -8.96 -28.93
CA ASP A 317 4.35 -10.06 -28.47
C ASP A 317 4.76 -10.63 -27.10
N ASP A 318 6.07 -10.74 -26.84
CA ASP A 318 6.57 -11.21 -25.54
C ASP A 318 6.20 -10.23 -24.41
N VAL A 319 6.21 -8.92 -24.70
CA VAL A 319 5.80 -7.88 -23.75
C VAL A 319 4.31 -7.98 -23.45
N LEU A 320 3.48 -7.96 -24.50
CA LEU A 320 2.03 -8.04 -24.38
C LEU A 320 1.60 -9.34 -23.68
N GLY A 321 2.18 -10.47 -24.07
CA GLY A 321 1.92 -11.77 -23.45
C GLY A 321 2.28 -11.79 -21.97
N SER A 322 3.44 -11.25 -21.60
CA SER A 322 3.87 -11.18 -20.20
C SER A 322 2.96 -10.28 -19.35
N TRP A 323 2.48 -9.16 -19.90
CA TRP A 323 1.56 -8.26 -19.22
C TRP A 323 0.16 -8.89 -19.03
N SER A 324 -0.34 -9.60 -20.04
CA SER A 324 -1.58 -10.38 -19.93
C SER A 324 -1.49 -11.48 -18.86
N ILE A 325 -0.37 -12.22 -18.80
CA ILE A 325 -0.15 -13.21 -17.74
C ILE A 325 -0.14 -12.56 -16.36
N ARG A 326 0.41 -11.35 -16.21
CA ARG A 326 0.43 -10.64 -14.93
C ARG A 326 -0.97 -10.21 -14.50
N ALA A 327 -1.79 -9.73 -15.43
CA ALA A 327 -3.20 -9.47 -15.19
C ALA A 327 -3.94 -10.76 -14.79
N MET A 328 -3.76 -11.85 -15.55
CA MET A 328 -4.36 -13.16 -15.28
C MET A 328 -4.03 -13.65 -13.86
N ARG A 329 -2.76 -13.60 -13.45
CA ARG A 329 -2.32 -13.99 -12.10
C ARG A 329 -2.94 -13.12 -11.01
N SER A 330 -3.13 -11.82 -11.28
CA SER A 330 -3.81 -10.91 -10.34
C SER A 330 -5.28 -11.30 -10.13
N PHE A 331 -5.96 -11.74 -11.19
CA PHE A 331 -7.34 -12.26 -11.10
C PHE A 331 -7.38 -13.58 -10.33
N GLN A 332 -6.52 -14.53 -10.65
CA GLN A 332 -6.42 -15.82 -9.94
C GLN A 332 -6.16 -15.64 -8.44
N TYR A 333 -5.28 -14.70 -8.07
CA TYR A 333 -5.04 -14.35 -6.68
C TYR A 333 -6.30 -13.87 -5.98
N GLU A 334 -7.06 -13.01 -6.65
CA GLU A 334 -8.24 -12.39 -6.08
C GLU A 334 -9.36 -13.40 -5.91
N ILE A 335 -9.52 -14.32 -6.86
CA ILE A 335 -10.41 -15.48 -6.74
C ILE A 335 -10.01 -16.33 -5.52
N ALA A 336 -8.73 -16.68 -5.39
CA ALA A 336 -8.24 -17.45 -4.25
C ALA A 336 -8.48 -16.72 -2.92
N ARG A 337 -8.26 -15.40 -2.87
CA ARG A 337 -8.52 -14.56 -1.70
C ARG A 337 -10.00 -14.57 -1.33
N LEU A 338 -10.89 -14.36 -2.29
CA LEU A 338 -12.34 -14.32 -2.05
C LEU A 338 -12.89 -15.69 -1.62
N ASN A 339 -12.35 -16.77 -2.18
CA ASN A 339 -12.67 -18.14 -1.76
C ASN A 339 -12.18 -18.46 -0.34
N ALA A 340 -11.01 -17.94 0.05
CA ALA A 340 -10.45 -18.11 1.40
C ALA A 340 -11.14 -17.25 2.47
N MET A 341 -11.91 -16.22 2.08
CA MET A 341 -12.66 -15.39 3.04
C MET A 341 -13.82 -16.17 3.64
N THR A 342 -13.74 -16.46 4.94
CA THR A 342 -14.87 -16.96 5.72
C THR A 342 -15.99 -15.93 5.71
N ARG A 343 -17.21 -16.34 5.30
CA ARG A 343 -18.38 -15.47 5.36
C ARG A 343 -18.53 -14.94 6.79
N PRO A 344 -18.57 -13.62 7.03
CA PRO A 344 -18.87 -13.12 8.35
C PRO A 344 -20.23 -13.69 8.76
N SER A 345 -20.28 -14.42 9.89
CA SER A 345 -21.54 -14.88 10.44
C SER A 345 -22.43 -13.65 10.64
N PRO A 346 -23.71 -13.69 10.22
CA PRO A 346 -24.61 -12.57 10.45
C PRO A 346 -24.62 -12.25 11.94
N VAL A 347 -24.14 -11.06 12.30
CA VAL A 347 -24.15 -10.60 13.68
C VAL A 347 -25.62 -10.39 14.06
N PRO A 348 -26.18 -11.07 15.07
CA PRO A 348 -27.62 -11.04 15.38
C PRO A 348 -28.17 -9.64 15.71
N ARG A 349 -27.29 -8.66 15.93
CA ARG A 349 -27.62 -7.27 16.24
C ARG A 349 -26.66 -6.33 15.52
N GLN A 350 -26.76 -6.27 14.19
CA GLN A 350 -26.31 -5.05 13.52
C GLN A 350 -27.25 -3.90 13.92
N PRO A 351 -26.73 -2.72 14.31
CA PRO A 351 -27.55 -1.52 14.38
C PRO A 351 -28.25 -1.33 13.03
N ARG A 352 -29.53 -0.92 13.05
CA ARG A 352 -30.25 -0.60 11.81
C ARG A 352 -29.42 0.40 11.00
N ALA A 353 -29.33 0.17 9.68
CA ALA A 353 -28.69 1.09 8.75
C ALA A 353 -29.16 2.53 9.02
N ALA A 354 -28.25 3.51 8.94
CA ALA A 354 -28.57 4.92 9.25
C ALA A 354 -29.75 5.44 8.40
N ASP A 355 -29.89 4.89 7.20
CA ASP A 355 -30.93 5.13 6.21
C ASP A 355 -32.32 4.72 6.72
N ALA A 356 -32.40 3.71 7.60
CA ALA A 356 -33.64 3.31 8.27
C ALA A 356 -34.06 4.28 9.39
N ASN A 357 -33.16 5.17 9.83
CA ASN A 357 -33.48 6.25 10.77
C ASN A 357 -33.85 7.56 10.05
N VAL A 358 -33.66 7.63 8.72
CA VAL A 358 -34.14 8.73 7.87
C VAL A 358 -35.39 8.27 7.12
N GLY A 359 -36.34 7.70 7.84
CA GLY A 359 -37.69 7.50 7.33
C GLY A 359 -38.43 8.83 7.30
N VAL A 360 -38.59 9.44 6.12
CA VAL A 360 -39.74 10.32 5.89
C VAL A 360 -40.96 9.45 6.18
N LYS A 361 -41.69 9.77 7.26
CA LYS A 361 -42.96 9.11 7.55
C LYS A 361 -43.91 9.37 6.39
N THR A 362 -44.05 8.41 5.48
CA THR A 362 -45.24 8.32 4.65
C THR A 362 -46.38 7.94 5.59
N ASP A 363 -47.18 8.93 5.98
CA ASP A 363 -48.42 8.74 6.73
C ASP A 363 -49.42 7.95 5.87
N GLU A 364 -49.28 6.63 5.86
CA GLU A 364 -50.34 5.70 5.46
C GLU A 364 -51.25 5.41 6.65
N THR A 365 -51.99 6.41 7.13
CA THR A 365 -53.25 6.18 7.85
C THR A 365 -54.10 7.45 7.82
N LYS A 366 -54.87 7.63 6.75
CA LYS A 366 -56.09 8.45 6.79
C LYS A 366 -57.32 7.56 6.62
N PRO A 367 -58.10 7.27 7.68
CA PRO A 367 -59.53 7.14 7.56
C PRO A 367 -60.17 8.54 7.48
N LYS A 368 -61.12 8.72 6.56
CA LYS A 368 -61.91 9.95 6.38
C LYS A 368 -62.80 10.28 7.60
N PRO A 369 -63.23 11.55 7.75
CA PRO A 369 -63.54 12.19 9.03
C PRO A 369 -65.01 12.06 9.46
N PRO A 370 -65.33 12.45 10.70
CA PRO A 370 -66.61 13.07 11.00
C PRO A 370 -66.45 14.50 11.53
N MET A 371 -67.42 15.33 11.15
CA MET A 371 -67.60 16.71 11.55
C MET A 371 -68.06 16.83 13.01
N ALA A 372 -67.53 17.81 13.75
CA ALA A 372 -68.18 18.54 14.87
C ALA A 372 -67.15 19.54 15.44
N MET A 373 -67.32 20.85 15.22
CA MET A 373 -67.97 21.79 16.16
C MET A 373 -67.26 21.90 17.52
N GLY A 374 -66.68 23.08 17.77
CA GLY A 374 -66.59 23.61 19.13
C GLY A 374 -65.26 24.27 19.48
N MET A 375 -65.30 25.61 19.54
CA MET A 375 -64.72 26.50 20.56
C MET A 375 -63.27 26.26 21.01
N ASP A 376 -62.35 27.22 20.85
CA ASP A 376 -62.27 28.59 21.39
C ASP A 376 -61.05 28.62 22.33
N ARG A 377 -60.36 29.75 22.36
CA ARG A 377 -59.30 30.15 23.32
C ARG A 377 -57.96 29.41 23.25
N ASN A 378 -56.81 30.02 23.49
CA ASN A 378 -56.36 31.39 23.78
C ASN A 378 -54.83 31.26 23.97
N GLU A 379 -54.09 32.37 23.90
CA GLU A 379 -52.73 32.55 24.48
C GLU A 379 -51.62 31.67 23.87
N GLY A 380 -50.66 32.19 23.09
CA GLY A 380 -49.82 33.34 23.41
C GLY A 380 -48.50 32.84 24.00
N MET A 381 -47.41 32.91 23.25
CA MET A 381 -46.10 33.32 23.77
C MET A 381 -45.06 33.39 22.65
N ASP A 382 -44.59 34.61 22.45
CA ASP A 382 -43.33 34.98 21.83
C ASP A 382 -42.15 34.33 22.57
N ASP A 383 -41.30 33.60 21.87
CA ASP A 383 -39.85 33.59 22.13
C ASP A 383 -39.09 33.07 20.89
N MET A 384 -39.04 33.90 19.85
CA MET A 384 -38.22 33.68 18.66
C MET A 384 -36.95 34.52 18.79
N GLY A 385 -35.91 33.92 19.35
CA GLY A 385 -34.60 34.55 19.44
C GLY A 385 -33.51 33.58 19.88
N MET A 386 -33.03 32.73 18.96
CA MET A 386 -31.67 32.15 18.92
C MET A 386 -31.53 31.17 17.73
N MET A 387 -31.61 31.68 16.50
CA MET A 387 -31.30 30.92 15.27
C MET A 387 -30.31 31.71 14.41
N GLN A 388 -29.15 32.05 14.99
CA GLN A 388 -28.05 32.65 14.24
C GLN A 388 -26.67 32.36 14.88
N GLU A 389 -26.35 31.09 15.15
CA GLU A 389 -24.94 30.70 15.41
C GLU A 389 -24.63 29.19 15.31
N MET A 390 -25.37 28.43 14.50
CA MET A 390 -25.14 26.97 14.33
C MET A 390 -25.07 26.52 12.85
N MET A 391 -24.52 27.36 11.98
CA MET A 391 -24.11 26.96 10.63
C MET A 391 -22.82 27.67 10.22
N GLU A 392 -21.71 27.29 10.85
CA GLU A 392 -20.38 27.53 10.30
C GLU A 392 -19.44 26.45 10.85
N GLY A 393 -19.38 25.28 10.20
CA GLY A 393 -18.54 24.19 10.68
C GLY A 393 -18.81 22.81 10.08
N SER A 394 -19.18 22.73 8.80
CA SER A 394 -19.37 21.46 8.10
C SER A 394 -19.01 21.58 6.62
N ASP A 395 -17.76 21.94 6.31
CA ASP A 395 -17.20 21.86 4.96
C ASP A 395 -15.72 21.49 5.03
N ASP A 396 -15.41 20.19 5.13
CA ASP A 396 -14.12 19.66 4.67
C ASP A 396 -14.14 18.13 4.42
N MET A 397 -15.09 17.66 3.61
CA MET A 397 -14.93 16.39 2.88
C MET A 397 -14.77 16.71 1.38
N GLN A 398 -13.63 17.30 1.01
CA GLN A 398 -13.27 17.45 -0.40
C GLN A 398 -12.84 16.09 -0.99
N MET A 399 -13.83 15.47 -1.61
CA MET A 399 -13.70 14.67 -2.83
C MET A 399 -12.98 15.50 -3.91
N ASP A 400 -11.66 15.37 -4.01
CA ASP A 400 -10.87 15.83 -5.15
C ASP A 400 -10.28 14.59 -5.84
N ASP A 401 -11.04 13.97 -6.74
CA ASP A 401 -10.60 13.42 -8.05
C ASP A 401 -11.77 12.76 -8.83
N MET A 402 -12.86 13.50 -9.05
CA MET A 402 -13.99 13.10 -9.92
C MET A 402 -14.21 14.13 -11.03
N SER A 403 -13.12 14.63 -11.62
CA SER A 403 -13.15 15.57 -12.74
C SER A 403 -12.88 14.85 -14.06
N ALA A 404 -13.83 14.05 -14.54
CA ALA A 404 -13.88 13.59 -15.94
C ALA A 404 -15.20 12.93 -16.41
N MET A 405 -16.37 13.13 -15.76
CA MET A 405 -17.64 12.56 -16.26
C MET A 405 -18.84 13.52 -16.19
N MET A 406 -18.62 14.80 -16.52
CA MET A 406 -19.71 15.76 -16.77
C MET A 406 -19.60 16.24 -18.21
N GLY A 407 -20.12 15.42 -19.12
CA GLY A 407 -20.20 15.73 -20.55
C GLY A 407 -21.29 14.90 -21.21
N ASP A 408 -22.39 15.56 -21.53
CA ASP A 408 -23.54 15.14 -22.36
C ASP A 408 -24.49 14.07 -21.84
N GLY A 409 -25.76 14.50 -21.68
CA GLY A 409 -26.91 13.61 -21.70
C GLY A 409 -27.88 13.79 -20.54
N MET A 410 -28.61 14.91 -20.51
CA MET A 410 -29.91 14.98 -19.85
C MET A 410 -30.85 13.94 -20.51
N MET A 411 -30.89 12.73 -19.95
CA MET A 411 -31.91 11.73 -20.24
C MET A 411 -32.47 11.20 -18.93
N MET A 412 -33.73 11.55 -18.69
CA MET A 412 -34.62 10.89 -17.75
C MET A 412 -34.70 9.40 -18.13
N GLY A 413 -33.96 8.55 -17.44
CA GLY A 413 -33.97 7.10 -17.58
C GLY A 413 -33.87 6.48 -16.20
N GLY A 414 -34.72 5.49 -15.93
CA GLY A 414 -35.01 4.97 -14.58
C GLY A 414 -33.78 4.73 -13.72
N VAL A 415 -33.95 5.00 -12.42
CA VAL A 415 -33.01 4.57 -11.38
C VAL A 415 -32.88 3.06 -11.50
N VAL A 416 -31.80 2.59 -12.13
CA VAL A 416 -31.38 1.20 -12.00
C VAL A 416 -31.06 1.05 -10.53
N THR A 417 -31.92 0.33 -9.80
CA THR A 417 -31.67 -0.08 -8.43
C THR A 417 -30.49 -1.06 -8.48
N VAL A 418 -29.27 -0.54 -8.42
CA VAL A 418 -28.06 -1.35 -8.24
C VAL A 418 -28.11 -1.89 -6.82
N ASN A 419 -28.19 -3.21 -6.67
CA ASN A 419 -28.09 -3.85 -5.36
C ASN A 419 -26.75 -3.44 -4.71
N PRO A 420 -26.74 -3.09 -3.41
CA PRO A 420 -25.49 -2.71 -2.75
C PRO A 420 -24.52 -3.89 -2.78
N GLN A 421 -23.41 -3.72 -3.51
CA GLN A 421 -22.39 -4.75 -3.65
C GLN A 421 -21.64 -4.98 -2.33
N PRO A 422 -21.23 -6.22 -2.02
CA PRO A 422 -20.40 -6.50 -0.86
C PRO A 422 -19.07 -5.72 -0.90
N PRO A 423 -18.55 -5.26 0.25
CA PRO A 423 -17.31 -4.48 0.31
C PRO A 423 -16.10 -5.24 -0.26
N GLU A 424 -16.07 -6.57 -0.14
CA GLU A 424 -15.04 -7.42 -0.72
C GLU A 424 -15.01 -7.36 -2.25
N VAL A 425 -16.17 -7.33 -2.91
CA VAL A 425 -16.32 -7.20 -4.37
C VAL A 425 -15.83 -5.82 -4.82
N LEU A 426 -16.23 -4.76 -4.10
CA LEU A 426 -15.77 -3.40 -4.39
C LEU A 426 -14.26 -3.25 -4.25
N LEU A 427 -13.66 -3.82 -3.20
CA LEU A 427 -12.21 -3.80 -3.00
C LEU A 427 -11.47 -4.62 -4.06
N SER A 428 -11.99 -5.79 -4.41
CA SER A 428 -11.47 -6.62 -5.51
C SER A 428 -11.47 -5.83 -6.83
N ARG A 429 -12.62 -5.26 -7.20
CA ARG A 429 -12.79 -4.49 -8.43
C ARG A 429 -11.84 -3.32 -8.50
N ARG A 430 -11.69 -2.55 -7.41
CA ARG A 430 -10.70 -1.45 -7.32
C ARG A 430 -9.28 -1.92 -7.54
N LYS A 431 -8.89 -3.04 -6.92
CA LYS A 431 -7.54 -3.61 -7.05
C LYS A 431 -7.26 -4.08 -8.48
N LEU A 432 -8.18 -4.85 -9.08
CA LEU A 432 -8.01 -5.38 -10.43
C LEU A 432 -8.04 -4.26 -11.48
N ASN A 433 -8.94 -3.27 -11.34
CA ASN A 433 -8.93 -2.07 -12.19
C ASN A 433 -7.60 -1.33 -12.10
N HIS A 434 -6.99 -1.22 -10.91
CA HIS A 434 -5.68 -0.57 -10.77
C HIS A 434 -4.59 -1.31 -11.55
N VAL A 435 -4.56 -2.64 -11.51
CA VAL A 435 -3.62 -3.46 -12.29
C VAL A 435 -3.84 -3.25 -13.79
N LEU A 436 -5.09 -3.36 -14.26
CA LEU A 436 -5.42 -3.20 -15.67
C LEU A 436 -5.09 -1.79 -16.16
N GLN A 437 -5.38 -0.76 -15.37
CA GLN A 437 -5.06 0.63 -15.69
C GLN A 437 -3.55 0.86 -15.82
N GLN A 438 -2.73 0.29 -14.94
CA GLN A 438 -1.27 0.40 -15.03
C GLN A 438 -0.71 -0.19 -16.32
N LEU A 439 -1.20 -1.37 -16.70
CA LEU A 439 -0.82 -2.02 -17.96
C LEU A 439 -1.34 -1.26 -19.18
N HIS A 440 -2.61 -0.82 -19.13
CA HIS A 440 -3.24 -0.02 -20.18
C HIS A 440 -2.47 1.27 -20.44
N THR A 441 -2.11 2.02 -19.39
CA THR A 441 -1.29 3.23 -19.52
C THR A 441 0.10 2.91 -20.05
N GLY A 442 0.69 1.77 -19.68
CA GLY A 442 1.95 1.32 -20.26
C GLY A 442 1.88 1.11 -21.78
N VAL A 443 0.78 0.54 -22.27
CA VAL A 443 0.58 0.30 -23.71
C VAL A 443 0.18 1.57 -24.46
N SER A 444 -0.83 2.28 -23.98
CA SER A 444 -1.50 3.37 -24.70
C SER A 444 -0.94 4.77 -24.38
N GLY A 445 -0.26 4.92 -23.24
CA GLY A 445 0.07 6.22 -22.66
C GLY A 445 -1.11 6.96 -22.00
N SER A 446 -2.32 6.38 -22.03
CA SER A 446 -3.55 6.94 -21.46
C SER A 446 -4.05 6.15 -20.25
N GLY A 447 -4.63 6.86 -19.29
CA GLY A 447 -5.32 6.26 -18.14
C GLY A 447 -6.76 5.83 -18.44
N GLU A 448 -7.32 6.25 -19.57
CA GLU A 448 -8.66 5.90 -20.02
C GLU A 448 -8.64 4.60 -20.82
N PRO A 449 -9.58 3.66 -20.60
CA PRO A 449 -9.66 2.42 -21.36
C PRO A 449 -9.97 2.66 -22.85
N GLY A 450 -9.49 1.75 -23.68
CA GLY A 450 -9.71 1.76 -25.13
C GLY A 450 -8.59 2.44 -25.91
N LEU A 451 -8.81 2.61 -27.22
CA LEU A 451 -7.81 3.20 -28.11
C LEU A 451 -7.61 4.69 -27.79
N PRO A 452 -6.37 5.13 -27.50
CA PRO A 452 -6.11 6.51 -27.13
C PRO A 452 -6.23 7.42 -28.35
N LYS A 453 -6.75 8.64 -28.16
CA LYS A 453 -6.78 9.69 -29.20
C LYS A 453 -5.37 10.09 -29.67
N THR A 454 -4.41 10.02 -28.74
CA THR A 454 -3.00 10.29 -28.99
C THR A 454 -2.20 9.07 -28.56
N ALA A 455 -1.56 8.39 -29.52
CA ALA A 455 -0.72 7.23 -29.21
C ALA A 455 0.42 7.64 -28.27
N GLY A 456 0.53 6.94 -27.16
CA GLY A 456 1.65 6.98 -26.22
C GLY A 456 2.13 5.56 -25.89
N GLY A 457 2.88 5.41 -24.80
CA GLY A 457 3.44 4.15 -24.35
C GLY A 457 4.10 3.30 -25.44
N LEU A 458 3.83 2.00 -25.37
CA LEU A 458 4.26 0.99 -26.34
C LEU A 458 3.67 1.23 -27.74
N LEU A 459 2.40 1.62 -27.85
CA LEU A 459 1.72 1.83 -29.14
C LEU A 459 2.43 2.88 -30.02
N ALA A 460 2.96 3.93 -29.41
CA ALA A 460 3.75 4.94 -30.12
C ALA A 460 5.22 4.56 -30.34
N ALA A 461 5.72 3.53 -29.64
CA ALA A 461 7.12 3.11 -29.67
C ALA A 461 7.40 1.96 -30.65
N VAL A 462 6.42 1.09 -30.90
CA VAL A 462 6.59 -0.06 -31.79
C VAL A 462 6.63 0.33 -33.26
N GLU A 463 7.21 -0.56 -34.07
CA GLU A 463 7.22 -0.42 -35.53
C GLU A 463 5.80 -0.57 -36.11
N ASP A 464 5.56 -0.01 -37.30
CA ASP A 464 4.23 -0.01 -37.94
C ASP A 464 3.65 -1.41 -38.14
N ALA A 465 4.50 -2.43 -38.31
CA ALA A 465 4.10 -3.82 -38.46
C ALA A 465 3.46 -4.42 -37.19
N ASP A 466 3.86 -3.94 -36.01
CA ASP A 466 3.42 -4.47 -34.72
C ASP A 466 2.21 -3.71 -34.15
N LYS A 467 1.91 -2.51 -34.68
CA LYS A 467 0.79 -1.69 -34.22
C LYS A 467 -0.56 -2.43 -34.21
N PRO A 468 -0.93 -3.21 -35.24
CA PRO A 468 -2.20 -3.94 -35.23
C PRO A 468 -2.31 -4.94 -34.06
N ALA A 469 -1.19 -5.57 -33.67
CA ALA A 469 -1.17 -6.49 -32.53
C ALA A 469 -1.39 -5.72 -31.21
N VAL A 470 -0.77 -4.55 -31.06
CA VAL A 470 -0.95 -3.68 -29.89
C VAL A 470 -2.38 -3.14 -29.81
N GLU A 471 -2.96 -2.69 -30.92
CA GLU A 471 -4.35 -2.22 -30.99
C GLU A 471 -5.35 -3.33 -30.66
N SER A 472 -5.14 -4.54 -31.22
CA SER A 472 -5.96 -5.71 -30.91
C SER A 472 -5.89 -6.08 -29.43
N TRP A 473 -4.71 -6.00 -28.82
CA TRP A 473 -4.54 -6.22 -27.38
C TRP A 473 -5.33 -5.18 -26.56
N LEU A 474 -5.28 -3.90 -26.92
CA LEU A 474 -6.03 -2.83 -26.23
C LEU A 474 -7.53 -3.08 -26.29
N THR A 475 -8.07 -3.46 -27.44
CA THR A 475 -9.50 -3.79 -27.60
C THR A 475 -9.89 -4.98 -26.74
N GLN A 476 -9.12 -6.07 -26.76
CA GLN A 476 -9.44 -7.25 -25.93
C GLN A 476 -9.36 -6.94 -24.42
N MET A 477 -8.42 -6.09 -24.00
CA MET A 477 -8.31 -5.66 -22.60
C MET A 477 -9.46 -4.74 -22.17
N GLU A 478 -10.02 -3.95 -23.09
CA GLU A 478 -11.23 -3.15 -22.83
C GLU A 478 -12.45 -4.04 -22.57
N GLU A 479 -12.57 -5.18 -23.25
CA GLU A 479 -13.60 -6.19 -22.96
C GLU A 479 -13.47 -6.74 -21.53
N VAL A 480 -12.24 -7.04 -21.10
CA VAL A 480 -11.96 -7.49 -19.71
C VAL A 480 -12.33 -6.41 -18.69
N VAL A 481 -11.96 -5.15 -18.95
CA VAL A 481 -12.29 -4.02 -18.07
C VAL A 481 -13.82 -3.83 -17.99
N THR A 482 -14.52 -3.95 -19.12
CA THR A 482 -15.97 -3.80 -19.17
C THR A 482 -16.66 -4.92 -18.38
N ALA A 483 -16.26 -6.17 -18.60
CA ALA A 483 -16.80 -7.32 -17.88
C ALA A 483 -16.52 -7.26 -16.37
N LEU A 484 -15.31 -6.85 -15.96
CA LEU A 484 -14.96 -6.64 -14.56
C LEU A 484 -15.84 -5.59 -13.87
N ASN A 485 -16.27 -4.57 -14.63
CA ASN A 485 -17.07 -3.45 -14.14
C ASN A 485 -18.58 -3.63 -14.35
N ASP A 486 -19.05 -4.80 -14.78
CA ASP A 486 -20.47 -5.08 -14.92
C ASP A 486 -21.20 -4.94 -13.57
N THR A 487 -22.25 -4.12 -13.54
CA THR A 487 -23.04 -3.84 -12.35
C THR A 487 -23.98 -4.99 -11.98
N ALA A 488 -24.23 -5.92 -12.89
CA ALA A 488 -24.99 -7.15 -12.64
C ALA A 488 -24.24 -8.17 -11.78
N LEU A 489 -22.92 -8.00 -11.59
CA LEU A 489 -22.09 -8.83 -10.70
C LEU A 489 -22.20 -8.34 -9.26
N ASP A 490 -23.39 -8.46 -8.68
CA ASP A 490 -23.73 -7.92 -7.37
C ASP A 490 -23.49 -8.88 -6.20
N THR A 491 -23.32 -10.18 -6.46
CA THR A 491 -22.99 -11.19 -5.45
C THR A 491 -21.54 -11.66 -5.56
N ARG A 492 -20.99 -12.19 -4.46
CA ARG A 492 -19.65 -12.76 -4.45
C ARG A 492 -19.53 -13.98 -5.37
N GLU A 493 -20.54 -14.85 -5.40
CA GLU A 493 -20.52 -16.04 -6.26
C GLU A 493 -20.50 -15.67 -7.74
N THR A 494 -21.45 -14.82 -8.19
CA THR A 494 -21.52 -14.39 -9.59
C THR A 494 -20.27 -13.60 -10.00
N TYR A 495 -19.71 -12.82 -9.08
CA TYR A 495 -18.47 -12.10 -9.32
C TYR A 495 -17.27 -13.03 -9.47
N ILE A 496 -17.13 -14.08 -8.64
CA ILE A 496 -16.05 -15.07 -8.78
C ILE A 496 -16.14 -15.82 -10.11
N GLU A 497 -17.33 -16.29 -10.49
CA GLU A 497 -17.55 -16.97 -11.78
C GLU A 497 -17.18 -16.07 -12.97
N ALA A 498 -17.54 -14.78 -12.90
CA ALA A 498 -17.14 -13.81 -13.90
C ALA A 498 -15.61 -13.61 -13.94
N LEU A 499 -14.94 -13.56 -12.78
CA LEU A 499 -13.47 -13.47 -12.73
C LEU A 499 -12.81 -14.71 -13.36
N ASP A 500 -13.33 -15.92 -13.14
CA ASP A 500 -12.82 -17.14 -13.77
C ASP A 500 -12.94 -17.08 -15.30
N ALA A 501 -14.06 -16.58 -15.82
CA ALA A 501 -14.22 -16.35 -17.26
C ALA A 501 -13.18 -15.35 -17.80
N GLN A 502 -12.88 -14.28 -17.05
CA GLN A 502 -11.84 -13.33 -17.42
C GLN A 502 -10.42 -13.93 -17.35
N VAL A 503 -10.16 -14.88 -16.44
CA VAL A 503 -8.89 -15.61 -16.40
C VAL A 503 -8.66 -16.39 -17.70
N ALA A 504 -9.69 -17.03 -18.25
CA ALA A 504 -9.60 -17.71 -19.54
C ALA A 504 -9.34 -16.73 -20.68
N MET A 505 -10.07 -15.62 -20.73
CA MET A 505 -9.86 -14.57 -21.74
C MET A 505 -8.43 -14.00 -21.66
N LEU A 506 -7.92 -13.68 -20.48
CA LEU A 506 -6.57 -13.16 -20.29
C LEU A 506 -5.48 -14.18 -20.67
N ARG A 507 -5.75 -15.48 -20.49
CA ARG A 507 -4.86 -16.56 -20.98
C ARG A 507 -4.82 -16.59 -22.51
N ASP A 508 -5.96 -16.43 -23.17
CA ASP A 508 -6.05 -16.42 -24.62
C ASP A 508 -5.36 -15.18 -25.21
N ILE A 509 -5.59 -13.99 -24.62
CA ILE A 509 -4.88 -12.75 -24.97
C ILE A 509 -3.36 -12.91 -24.83
N ALA A 510 -2.91 -13.61 -23.78
CA ALA A 510 -1.47 -13.83 -23.56
C ALA A 510 -0.81 -14.72 -24.63
N GLY A 511 -1.59 -15.58 -25.29
CA GLY A 511 -1.11 -16.55 -26.25
C GLY A 511 -0.45 -17.79 -25.61
N PRO A 512 -0.34 -18.89 -26.38
CA PRO A 512 0.08 -20.20 -25.87
C PRO A 512 1.51 -20.22 -25.35
N ALA A 513 2.43 -19.45 -25.96
CA ALA A 513 3.83 -19.41 -25.54
C ALA A 513 4.00 -18.77 -24.15
N ALA A 514 3.33 -17.63 -23.90
CA ALA A 514 3.37 -16.96 -22.60
C ALA A 514 2.64 -17.79 -21.53
N ALA A 515 1.51 -18.39 -21.86
CA ALA A 515 0.76 -19.28 -20.97
C ALA A 515 1.58 -20.50 -20.55
N ALA A 516 2.28 -21.16 -21.49
CA ALA A 516 3.15 -22.29 -21.19
C ALA A 516 4.29 -21.90 -20.25
N LYS A 517 4.94 -20.76 -20.49
CA LYS A 517 5.98 -20.22 -19.60
C LYS A 517 5.42 -19.97 -18.20
N ALA A 518 4.26 -19.34 -18.11
CA ALA A 518 3.61 -19.00 -16.85
C ALA A 518 3.22 -20.21 -16.01
N ALA A 519 2.86 -21.33 -16.64
CA ALA A 519 2.48 -22.58 -15.98
C ALA A 519 3.66 -23.27 -15.27
N THR A 520 4.90 -23.00 -15.72
CA THR A 520 6.11 -23.60 -15.13
C THR A 520 6.72 -22.76 -14.00
N GLU A 521 6.18 -21.58 -13.73
CA GLU A 521 6.78 -20.61 -12.82
C GLU A 521 5.89 -20.38 -11.58
N PRO A 522 6.47 -20.36 -10.37
CA PRO A 522 5.72 -20.14 -9.15
C PRO A 522 5.13 -18.73 -9.11
N ILE A 523 3.92 -18.60 -8.55
CA ILE A 523 3.27 -17.31 -8.33
C ILE A 523 3.94 -16.63 -7.12
N VAL A 524 4.59 -15.50 -7.34
CA VAL A 524 5.13 -14.63 -6.28
C VAL A 524 4.09 -13.54 -6.01
N LEU A 525 3.43 -13.60 -4.86
CA LEU A 525 2.29 -12.72 -4.54
C LEU A 525 2.66 -11.63 -3.54
N PRO A 526 2.10 -10.41 -3.67
CA PRO A 526 2.28 -9.35 -2.67
C PRO A 526 1.72 -9.80 -1.32
N GLY A 527 2.51 -9.69 -0.25
CA GLY A 527 2.10 -10.02 1.11
C GLY A 527 2.10 -11.51 1.48
N ILE A 528 2.53 -12.41 0.58
CA ILE A 528 2.74 -13.83 0.91
C ILE A 528 4.18 -14.19 0.54
N SER A 529 5.03 -14.35 1.56
CA SER A 529 6.44 -14.73 1.42
C SER A 529 6.66 -16.19 0.99
N ALA A 530 5.60 -16.98 0.86
CA ALA A 530 5.62 -18.36 0.40
C ALA A 530 4.91 -18.49 -0.96
N PRO A 531 5.49 -19.20 -1.94
CA PRO A 531 4.82 -19.44 -3.21
C PRO A 531 3.52 -20.22 -2.97
N VAL A 532 2.40 -19.71 -3.48
CA VAL A 532 1.15 -20.46 -3.51
C VAL A 532 1.27 -21.49 -4.63
N ALA A 533 1.13 -22.77 -4.29
CA ALA A 533 1.10 -23.83 -5.29
C ALA A 533 -0.09 -23.60 -6.23
N THR A 534 0.19 -23.48 -7.53
CA THR A 534 -0.84 -23.57 -8.56
C THR A 534 -1.37 -24.99 -8.58
N THR A 535 -2.49 -25.24 -7.92
CA THR A 535 -3.36 -26.32 -8.41
C THR A 535 -3.89 -25.83 -9.75
N VAL A 536 -3.30 -26.31 -10.83
CA VAL A 536 -4.00 -26.36 -12.11
C VAL A 536 -5.25 -27.16 -11.81
N VAL A 537 -6.39 -26.49 -11.72
CA VAL A 537 -7.67 -27.19 -11.85
C VAL A 537 -7.70 -27.59 -13.31
N ASP A 538 -7.14 -28.75 -13.60
CA ASP A 538 -7.52 -29.48 -14.79
C ASP A 538 -9.02 -29.69 -14.61
N ASN A 539 -9.81 -28.90 -15.34
CA ASN A 539 -11.20 -29.26 -15.61
C ASN A 539 -11.14 -30.52 -16.48
N GLU A 540 -10.81 -31.66 -15.87
CA GLU A 540 -11.27 -32.94 -16.35
C GLU A 540 -12.80 -32.82 -16.34
N VAL A 541 -13.33 -32.63 -17.54
CA VAL A 541 -14.75 -32.83 -17.83
C VAL A 541 -15.12 -34.13 -17.12
N PRO A 542 -16.05 -34.12 -16.14
CA PRO A 542 -16.42 -35.36 -15.48
C PRO A 542 -16.89 -36.31 -16.58
N GLU A 543 -16.18 -37.43 -16.74
CA GLU A 543 -16.62 -38.49 -17.65
C GLU A 543 -18.07 -38.78 -17.29
N GLY A 544 -18.96 -38.57 -18.27
CA GLY A 544 -20.38 -38.83 -18.07
C GLY A 544 -20.60 -40.25 -17.55
N PRO A 545 -21.71 -40.51 -16.86
CA PRO A 545 -21.96 -41.82 -16.24
C PRO A 545 -21.72 -42.93 -17.24
N VAL A 546 -20.82 -43.86 -16.91
CA VAL A 546 -20.54 -45.03 -17.74
C VAL A 546 -21.83 -45.83 -17.86
N LEU A 547 -22.49 -45.72 -19.01
CA LEU A 547 -23.71 -46.46 -19.28
C LEU A 547 -23.34 -47.89 -19.70
N ASP A 548 -24.12 -48.87 -19.24
CA ASP A 548 -24.02 -50.23 -19.74
C ASP A 548 -24.55 -50.34 -21.19
N LYS A 549 -24.49 -51.54 -21.78
CA LYS A 549 -24.97 -51.78 -23.15
C LYS A 549 -26.48 -51.53 -23.35
N SER A 550 -27.23 -51.29 -22.27
CA SER A 550 -28.66 -50.96 -22.28
C SER A 550 -28.94 -49.47 -22.07
N GLY A 551 -27.91 -48.64 -21.84
CA GLY A 551 -28.06 -47.21 -21.59
C GLY A 551 -28.37 -46.86 -20.12
N ALA A 552 -28.19 -47.80 -19.18
CA ALA A 552 -28.39 -47.56 -17.76
C ALA A 552 -27.06 -47.25 -17.04
N PRO A 553 -27.05 -46.39 -15.99
CA PRO A 553 -25.83 -46.09 -15.23
C PRO A 553 -25.24 -47.35 -14.61
N LYS A 554 -23.97 -47.64 -14.88
CA LYS A 554 -23.25 -48.78 -14.33
C LYS A 554 -22.82 -48.46 -12.90
N PHE A 555 -23.47 -49.07 -11.91
CA PHE A 555 -23.02 -49.01 -10.52
C PHE A 555 -21.83 -49.95 -10.30
N PRO A 556 -20.85 -49.60 -9.45
CA PRO A 556 -19.73 -50.47 -9.13
C PRO A 556 -20.19 -51.72 -8.38
N ASP A 557 -19.67 -52.89 -8.77
CA ASP A 557 -20.08 -54.21 -8.26
C ASP A 557 -19.65 -54.50 -6.80
N ASN A 558 -18.99 -53.55 -6.12
CA ASN A 558 -18.52 -53.71 -4.74
C ASN A 558 -19.19 -52.69 -3.82
N VAL A 559 -20.24 -53.12 -3.12
CA VAL A 559 -20.98 -52.33 -2.12
C VAL A 559 -20.39 -52.51 -0.70
N ASP A 560 -19.35 -53.33 -0.54
CA ASP A 560 -18.79 -53.71 0.78
C ASP A 560 -17.57 -52.89 1.25
N GLU A 561 -17.23 -51.79 0.59
CA GLU A 561 -16.07 -50.95 0.98
C GLU A 561 -16.45 -49.51 1.38
N LEU A 562 -17.67 -49.31 1.90
CA LEU A 562 -18.02 -48.09 2.63
C LEU A 562 -17.57 -48.25 4.09
N ALA A 563 -16.41 -47.67 4.39
CA ALA A 563 -15.92 -47.51 5.74
C ALA A 563 -16.96 -46.81 6.64
N GLU A 564 -17.16 -47.38 7.83
CA GLU A 564 -17.98 -46.80 8.90
C GLU A 564 -17.40 -45.46 9.41
N PRO A 565 -18.24 -44.57 9.96
CA PRO A 565 -17.86 -43.20 10.27
C PRO A 565 -17.07 -43.08 11.58
N GLU A 566 -15.96 -42.32 11.54
CA GLU A 566 -15.41 -41.56 12.68
C GLU A 566 -15.18 -40.09 12.27
#